data_AF-A0A6I4UJ93-F1
#
_entry.id   AF-A0A6I4UJ93-F1
#
_cell.length_a   1.000
_cell.length_b   1.000
_cell.length_c   1.000
_cell.angle_alpha   90.00
_cell.angle_beta   90.00
_cell.angle_gamma   90.00
#
_symmetry.space_group_name_H-M   'P 1'
#
loop_
_entity.id
_entity.type
_entity.pdbx_description
1 polymer ?
#
loop_
_entity_poly.entity_id
_entity_poly.type
_entity_poly.pdbx_seq_one_letter_code
_entity_poly.pdbx_strand_id
1 'polypeptide(L)' 'MNPVTLAFAILGLTGFALGAVLTATGPFEMGVILMGMGLMFQVISLVRIKRAKKKAEEEGRSDARG' A
#
# COMPACT_ATOMS: atom_id res chain seq x y z
N MET A 1 -12.40 -7.62 -0.15
CA MET A 1 -11.01 -7.10 -0.27
C MET A 1 -10.07 -8.24 0.04
N ASN A 2 -9.05 -8.48 -0.79
CA ASN A 2 -8.19 -9.63 -0.58
C ASN A 2 -7.38 -9.43 0.71
N PRO A 3 -7.38 -10.36 1.69
CA PRO A 3 -6.66 -10.20 2.96
C PRO A 3 -5.15 -9.98 2.75
N VAL A 4 -4.62 -10.52 1.66
CA VAL A 4 -3.25 -10.30 1.19
C VAL A 4 -2.94 -8.82 0.93
N THR A 5 -3.88 -8.07 0.35
CA THR A 5 -3.72 -6.64 0.06
C THR A 5 -3.68 -5.81 1.34
N LEU A 6 -4.50 -6.18 2.34
CA LEU A 6 -4.46 -5.55 3.65
C LEU A 6 -3.15 -5.85 4.38
N ALA A 7 -2.68 -7.10 4.35
CA ALA A 7 -1.39 -7.50 4.90
C ALA A 7 -0.25 -6.69 4.26
N PHE A 8 -0.23 -6.52 2.93
CA PHE A 8 0.76 -5.70 2.24
C PHE A 8 0.71 -4.22 2.64
N ALA A 9 -0.48 -3.66 2.83
CA ALA A 9 -0.62 -2.28 3.28
C ALA A 9 -0.08 -2.08 4.71
N ILE A 10 -0.39 -3.00 5.62
CA ILE A 10 0.09 -2.96 7.00
C ILE A 10 1.61 -3.11 7.04
N LEU A 11 2.16 -4.06 6.29
CA LEU A 11 3.61 -4.32 6.20
C LEU A 11 4.36 -3.12 5.61
N GLY A 12 3.78 -2.46 4.60
CA GLY A 12 4.30 -1.21 4.05
C GLY A 12 4.25 -0.05 5.04
N LEU A 13 3.22 0.04 5.89
CA LEU A 13 3.11 1.05 6.94
C LEU A 13 4.12 0.84 8.07
N THR A 14 4.30 -0.39 8.54
CA THR A 14 5.32 -0.70 9.56
C THR A 14 6.73 -0.52 9.02
N GLY A 15 7.01 -0.92 7.77
CA GLY A 15 8.29 -0.66 7.11
C GLY A 15 8.58 0.83 6.97
N PHE A 16 7.58 1.63 6.57
CA PHE A 16 7.72 3.09 6.51
C PHE A 16 7.99 3.71 7.89
N ALA A 17 7.26 3.29 8.93
CA ALA A 17 7.45 3.79 10.29
C ALA A 17 8.84 3.44 10.85
N LEU A 18 9.33 2.22 10.63
CA LEU A 18 10.69 1.82 11.00
C LEU A 18 11.74 2.63 10.24
N GLY A 19 11.54 2.87 8.95
CA GLY A 19 12.43 3.72 8.14
C GLY A 19 12.46 5.16 8.64
N ALA A 20 11.32 5.71 9.05
CA ALA A 20 11.23 7.04 9.64
C ALA A 20 11.99 7.13 10.98
N VAL A 21 11.87 6.10 11.82
CA VAL A 21 12.60 6.02 13.09
C VAL A 21 14.11 5.89 12.86
N LEU A 22 14.56 5.08 11.89
CA LEU A 22 15.97 5.00 11.52
C LEU A 22 16.48 6.33 10.94
N THR A 23 15.67 7.01 10.13
CA THR A 23 16.03 8.32 9.57
C THR A 23 16.21 9.36 10.69
N ALA A 24 15.32 9.36 11.68
CA ALA A 24 15.37 10.30 12.79
C ALA A 24 16.51 10.04 13.80
N THR A 25 16.98 8.79 13.91
CA THR A 25 17.97 8.38 14.93
C THR A 25 19.43 8.42 14.45
N GLY A 26 19.69 8.78 13.19
CA GLY A 26 21.06 9.03 12.69
C GLY A 26 21.45 8.35 11.38
N PRO A 27 21.07 7.10 11.09
CA PRO A 27 21.36 6.47 9.79
C PRO A 27 20.37 6.94 8.71
N PHE A 28 20.49 8.20 8.32
CA PHE A 28 19.60 8.90 7.39
C PHE A 28 19.48 8.17 6.04
N GLU A 29 20.59 7.77 5.44
CA GLU A 29 20.60 7.08 4.14
C GLU A 29 19.85 5.74 4.20
N MET A 30 20.11 4.93 5.22
CA MET A 30 19.45 3.63 5.39
C MET A 30 17.96 3.78 5.72
N GLY A 31 17.61 4.79 6.53
CA GLY A 31 16.22 5.09 6.87
C GLY A 31 15.39 5.58 5.67
N VAL A 32 15.96 6.45 4.83
CA VAL A 32 15.30 6.97 3.62
C VAL A 32 15.13 5.86 2.58
N ILE A 33 16.13 4.99 2.41
CA ILE A 33 16.02 3.82 1.52
C ILE A 33 14.89 2.90 2.01
N LEU A 34 14.80 2.64 3.32
CA LEU A 34 13.77 1.80 3.91
C LEU A 34 12.36 2.45 3.83
N MET A 35 12.25 3.76 4.02
CA MET A 35 11.02 4.54 3.77
C MET A 35 10.60 4.47 2.31
N GLY A 36 11.51 4.70 1.36
CA GLY A 36 11.23 4.65 -0.07
C GLY A 36 10.77 3.26 -0.52
N MET A 37 11.38 2.21 0.01
CA MET A 37 10.99 0.82 -0.26
C MET A 37 9.62 0.49 0.35
N GLY A 38 9.32 0.97 1.56
CA GLY A 38 8.01 0.84 2.20
C GLY A 38 6.90 1.54 1.43
N LEU A 39 7.16 2.76 0.93
CA LEU A 39 6.21 3.51 0.09
C LEU A 39 5.94 2.81 -1.23
N MET A 40 6.96 2.24 -1.88
CA MET A 40 6.76 1.45 -3.11
C MET A 40 5.83 0.26 -2.88
N PHE A 41 5.94 -0.38 -1.73
CA PHE A 41 5.06 -1.48 -1.33
C PHE A 41 3.61 -1.02 -1.13
N GLN A 42 3.43 0.15 -0.50
CA GLN A 42 2.12 0.78 -0.35
C GLN A 42 1.51 1.16 -1.71
N VAL A 43 2.31 1.69 -2.65
CA VAL A 43 1.87 2.04 -4.02
C VAL A 43 1.37 0.82 -4.77
N ILE A 44 2.08 -0.31 -4.73
CA ILE A 44 1.65 -1.56 -5.37
C ILE A 44 0.32 -2.05 -4.77
N SER A 45 0.19 -1.96 -3.44
CA SER A 45 -1.05 -2.36 -2.75
C SER A 45 -2.22 -1.46 -3.16
N LEU A 46 -2.02 -0.13 -3.22
CA LEU A 46 -3.03 0.83 -3.68
C LEU A 46 -3.43 0.61 -5.15
N VAL A 47 -2.49 0.29 -6.04
CA VAL A 47 -2.79 -0.04 -7.44
C VAL A 47 -3.65 -1.31 -7.54
N ARG A 48 -3.38 -2.33 -6.72
CA ARG A 48 -4.22 -3.55 -6.63
C ARG A 48 -5.62 -3.22 -6.09
N ILE A 49 -5.73 -2.42 -5.03
CA ILE A 49 -7.02 -1.96 -4.49
C ILE A 49 -7.78 -1.18 -5.57
N LYS A 50 -7.12 -0.26 -6.29
CA LYS A 50 -7.73 0.58 -7.32
C LYS A 50 -8.25 -0.26 -8.49
N ARG A 51 -7.50 -1.27 -8.94
CA ARG A 51 -7.97 -2.24 -9.95
C ARG A 51 -9.16 -3.06 -9.46
N ALA A 52 -9.11 -3.56 -8.22
CA ALA A 52 -10.20 -4.33 -7.64
C ALA A 52 -11.47 -3.48 -7.45
N LYS A 53 -11.33 -2.23 -6.99
CA LYS A 53 -12.44 -1.26 -6.88
C LYS A 53 -13.06 -0.97 -8.25
N LYS A 54 -12.24 -0.73 -9.29
CA LYS A 54 -12.75 -0.47 -10.64
C LYS A 54 -13.58 -1.63 -11.18
N LYS A 55 -13.14 -2.87 -10.95
CA LYS A 55 -13.88 -4.08 -11.35
C LYS A 55 -15.21 -4.20 -10.59
N ALA A 56 -15.20 -3.97 -9.27
CA ALA A 56 -16.42 -3.99 -8.46
C ALA A 56 -17.43 -2.89 -8.85
N GLU A 57 -16.96 -1.73 -9.31
CA GLU A 57 -17.80 -0.62 -9.78
C GLU A 57 -18.45 -0.91 -11.14
N GLU A 58 -17.74 -1.59 -12.06
CA GLU A 58 -18.30 -2.07 -13.33
C GLU A 58 -19.39 -3.14 -13.11
N GLU A 59 -19.18 -4.06 -12.18
CA GLU A 59 -20.12 -5.14 -11.84
C GLU A 59 -21.40 -4.59 -11.19
N GLY A 60 -21.27 -3.66 -10.24
CA GLY A 60 -22.43 -2.99 -9.61
C GLY A 60 -23.23 -2.08 -10.56
N ARG A 61 -22.63 -1.59 -11.65
CA ARG A 61 -23.35 -0.80 -12.67
C ARG A 61 -24.14 -1.66 -13.66
N SER A 62 -23.76 -2.93 -13.80
CA SER A 62 -24.50 -3.91 -14.61
C SER A 62 -25.76 -4.38 -13.90
N ASP A 63 -25.70 -4.61 -12.57
CA ASP A 63 -26.86 -4.99 -11.75
C ASP A 63 -27.88 -3.85 -11.59
N ALA A 64 -27.46 -2.58 -11.61
CA ALA A 64 -28.38 -1.45 -11.55
C ALA A 64 -29.17 -1.20 -12.86
N ARG A 65 -28.94 -2.00 -13.91
CA ARG A 65 -29.58 -1.90 -15.23
C ARG A 65 -30.36 -3.16 -15.65
N GLY A 66 -30.31 -4.23 -14.86
CA GLY A 66 -31.13 -5.45 -15.05
C GLY A 66 -32.42 -5.38 -14.25
#